data_AF-A0A1J5LY41-F1
#
_entry.id   AF-A0A1J5LY41-F1
#
_cell.length_a   1.000
_cell.length_b   1.000
_cell.length_c   1.000
_cell.angle_alpha   90.00
_cell.angle_beta   90.00
_cell.angle_gamma   90.00
#
_symmetry.space_group_name_H-M   'P 1'
#
loop_
_entity.id
_entity.type
_entity.pdbx_description
1 polymer ?
#
loop_
_entity_poly.entity_id
_entity_poly.type
_entity_poly.pdbx_seq_one_letter_code
_entity_poly.pdbx_strand_id
1 'polypeptide(L)'
;MSKIIEVANLLEDKLEKLLETYTFLKEENELLHSRLALLENQLAENKEQLEAKEASYQLLKIAKTIEGSNESTRETKLKINALIREIDKCIVQISE
;
A
#
# COMPACT_ATOMS: atom_id res chain seq x y z
N MET A 1 17.59 24.03 60.31
CA MET A 1 18.20 24.59 59.09
C MET A 1 18.80 23.50 58.20
N SER A 2 19.72 22.63 58.68
CA SER A 2 20.32 21.60 57.80
C SER A 2 19.34 20.56 57.25
N LYS A 3 18.34 20.13 58.03
CA LYS A 3 17.32 19.16 57.59
C LYS A 3 16.42 19.66 56.46
N ILE A 4 16.19 20.97 56.37
CA ILE A 4 15.42 21.58 55.27
C ILE A 4 16.26 21.62 54.00
N ILE A 5 17.56 21.91 54.14
CA ILE A 5 18.53 21.89 53.03
C ILE A 5 18.67 20.47 52.46
N GLU A 6 18.76 19.44 53.30
CA GLU A 6 18.80 18.04 52.85
C GLU A 6 17.54 17.64 52.07
N VAL A 7 16.35 18.01 52.55
CA VAL A 7 15.10 17.71 51.85
C VAL A 7 14.99 18.47 50.53
N ALA A 8 15.45 19.73 50.49
CA ALA A 8 15.49 20.52 49.26
C ALA A 8 16.41 19.88 48.21
N ASN A 9 17.62 19.46 48.60
CA ASN A 9 18.56 18.79 47.70
C ASN A 9 17.99 17.46 47.17
N LEU A 10 17.35 16.65 48.02
CA LEU A 10 16.71 15.40 47.58
C LEU A 10 15.54 15.64 46.60
N LEU A 11 14.84 16.77 46.74
CA LEU A 11 13.78 17.15 45.82
C LEU A 11 14.37 17.60 44.47
N GLU A 12 15.45 18.38 44.51
CA GLU A 12 16.19 18.84 43.33
C GLU A 12 16.72 17.66 42.52
N ASP A 13 17.40 16.70 43.17
CA ASP A 13 17.89 15.47 42.53
C ASP A 13 16.78 14.66 41.86
N LYS A 14 15.60 14.59 42.50
CA LYS A 14 14.45 13.87 41.94
C LYS A 14 13.83 14.61 40.76
N LEU A 15 13.80 15.92 40.82
CA LEU A 15 13.26 16.75 39.76
C LEU A 15 14.17 16.72 38.53
N GLU A 16 15.49 16.78 38.72
CA GLU A 16 16.48 16.67 37.64
C GLU A 16 16.32 15.34 36.91
N LYS A 17 16.31 14.21 37.64
CA LYS A 17 16.08 12.88 37.04
C LYS A 17 14.76 12.75 36.31
N LEU A 18 13.70 13.36 36.86
CA LEU A 18 12.39 13.36 36.23
C LEU A 18 12.42 14.14 34.91
N LEU A 19 13.07 15.31 34.90
CA LEU A 19 13.21 16.13 33.69
C LEU A 19 14.04 15.42 32.63
N GLU A 20 15.18 14.83 32.99
CA GLU A 20 16.02 14.05 32.07
C GLU A 20 15.24 12.89 31.44
N THR A 21 14.51 12.14 32.26
CA THR A 21 13.68 11.02 31.79
C THR A 21 12.56 11.52 30.88
N TYR A 22 11.93 12.63 31.23
CA TYR A 22 10.87 13.22 30.43
C TYR A 22 11.39 13.71 29.07
N THR A 23 12.53 14.39 29.03
CA THR A 23 13.14 14.86 27.78
C THR A 23 13.53 13.69 26.89
N PHE A 24 14.12 12.64 27.46
CA PHE A 24 14.46 11.43 26.72
C PHE A 24 13.22 10.77 26.11
N LEU A 25 12.17 10.55 26.91
CA LEU A 25 10.93 9.94 26.44
C LEU A 25 10.23 10.80 25.37
N LYS A 26 10.29 12.12 25.50
CA LYS A 26 9.74 13.04 24.50
C LYS A 26 10.47 12.92 23.17
N GLU A 27 11.80 12.93 23.18
CA GLU A 27 12.62 12.75 21.97
C GLU A 27 12.40 11.39 21.32
N GLU A 28 12.32 10.32 22.12
CA GLU A 28 12.02 8.98 21.62
C GLU A 28 10.62 8.92 20.99
N ASN A 29 9.62 9.55 21.61
CA ASN A 29 8.27 9.61 21.07
C ASN A 29 8.21 10.37 19.75
N GLU A 30 8.88 11.53 19.63
CA GLU A 30 8.96 12.30 18.39
C GLU A 30 9.65 11.49 17.27
N LEU A 31 10.73 10.77 17.59
CA LEU A 31 11.42 9.89 16.65
C LEU A 31 10.52 8.74 16.18
N LEU A 32 9.78 8.11 17.10
CA LEU A 32 8.86 7.02 16.78
C LEU A 32 7.73 7.50 15.87
N HIS A 33 7.16 8.68 16.13
CA HIS A 33 6.13 9.28 15.28
C HIS A 33 6.65 9.57 13.86
N SER A 34 7.87 10.11 13.74
CA SER A 34 8.51 10.34 12.44
C SER A 34 8.74 9.04 11.67
N ARG A 35 9.21 7.99 12.34
CA ARG A 35 9.39 6.66 11.72
C ARG A 35 8.08 6.02 11.29
N LEU A 36 7.03 6.16 12.11
CA LEU A 36 5.69 5.69 11.75
C LEU A 36 5.20 6.35 10.47
N ALA A 37 5.26 7.68 10.38
CA ALA A 37 4.84 8.41 9.19
C ALA A 37 5.64 8.00 7.94
N LEU A 38 6.95 7.75 8.08
CA LEU A 38 7.78 7.25 6.98
C LEU A 38 7.32 5.86 6.51
N LEU A 39 7.10 4.93 7.45
CA LEU A 39 6.68 3.56 7.15
C LEU A 39 5.28 3.51 6.53
N GLU A 40 4.35 4.35 7.01
CA GLU A 40 3.01 4.48 6.44
C GLU A 40 3.06 4.95 4.98
N ASN A 41 3.90 5.94 4.66
CA ASN A 41 4.11 6.41 3.30
C ASN A 41 4.72 5.32 2.41
N GLN A 42 5.76 4.62 2.89
CA GLN A 42 6.37 3.51 2.15
C GLN A 42 5.38 2.36 1.91
N LEU A 43 4.51 2.09 2.86
CA LEU A 43 3.48 1.05 2.74
C LEU A 43 2.43 1.44 1.69
N ALA A 44 2.03 2.71 1.64
CA ALA A 44 1.12 3.21 0.61
C ALA A 44 1.75 3.10 -0.79
N GLU A 45 3.00 3.53 -0.96
CA GLU A 45 3.72 3.45 -2.23
C GLU A 45 3.89 1.99 -2.70
N ASN A 46 4.29 1.09 -1.79
CA ASN A 46 4.45 -0.33 -2.12
C ASN A 46 3.13 -0.99 -2.53
N LYS A 47 1.99 -0.58 -1.95
CA LYS A 47 0.67 -1.07 -2.35
C LYS A 47 0.32 -0.62 -3.77
N GLU A 48 0.55 0.65 -4.10
CA GLU A 48 0.31 1.16 -5.45
C GLU A 48 1.18 0.44 -6.48
N GLN A 49 2.46 0.24 -6.17
CA GLN A 49 3.37 -0.52 -7.02
C GLN A 49 2.91 -1.98 -7.20
N LEU A 50 2.42 -2.62 -6.13
CA LEU A 50 1.90 -3.98 -6.20
C LEU A 50 0.66 -4.07 -7.10
N GLU A 51 -0.28 -3.13 -6.97
CA GLU A 51 -1.47 -3.06 -7.83
C GLU A 51 -1.09 -2.86 -9.30
N ALA A 52 -0.14 -1.96 -9.59
CA ALA A 52 0.38 -1.76 -10.94
C ALA A 52 1.06 -3.00 -11.52
N LYS A 53 1.81 -3.75 -10.69
CA LYS A 53 2.45 -5.02 -11.09
C LYS A 53 1.42 -6.11 -11.33
N GLU A 54 0.39 -6.21 -10.50
CA GLU A 54 -0.70 -7.17 -10.70
C GLU A 54 -1.45 -6.89 -12.00
N ALA A 55 -1.78 -5.62 -12.29
CA ALA A 55 -2.39 -5.23 -13.55
C ALA A 55 -1.50 -5.60 -14.76
N SER A 56 -0.21 -5.34 -14.67
CA SER A 56 0.76 -5.70 -15.71
C SER A 56 0.86 -7.22 -15.89
N TYR A 57 0.81 -7.98 -14.79
CA TYR A 57 0.83 -9.44 -14.82
C TYR A 57 -0.44 -10.01 -15.47
N GLN A 58 -1.62 -9.49 -15.14
CA GLN A 58 -2.87 -9.91 -15.77
C GLN A 58 -2.86 -9.60 -17.27
N LEU A 59 -2.35 -8.43 -17.67
CA LEU A 59 -2.19 -8.08 -19.08
C LEU A 59 -1.25 -9.04 -19.81
N LEU A 60 -0.11 -9.40 -19.19
CA LEU A 60 0.82 -10.37 -19.73
C LEU A 60 0.19 -11.77 -19.86
N LYS A 61 -0.61 -12.19 -18.87
CA LYS A 61 -1.33 -13.46 -18.88
C LYS A 61 -2.32 -13.51 -20.04
N ILE A 62 -3.08 -12.44 -20.26
CA ILE A 62 -3.99 -12.29 -21.41
C ILE A 62 -3.20 -12.36 -22.72
N ALA A 63 -2.12 -11.59 -22.84
CA ALA A 63 -1.26 -11.60 -24.03
C ALA A 63 -0.73 -13.01 -24.33
N LYS A 64 -0.30 -13.77 -23.32
CA LYS A 64 0.17 -15.15 -23.47
C LYS A 64 -0.94 -16.12 -23.90
N THR A 65 -2.16 -15.93 -23.42
CA THR A 65 -3.33 -16.71 -23.88
C THR A 65 -3.67 -16.41 -25.34
N ILE A 66 -3.49 -15.16 -25.79
CA ILE A 66 -3.69 -14.71 -27.18
C ILE A 66 -2.55 -15.20 -28.09
N GLU A 67 -1.30 -15.19 -27.61
CA GLU A 67 -0.11 -15.64 -28.36
C GLU A 67 -0.14 -17.16 -28.62
N GLY A 68 -0.78 -17.92 -27.73
CA GLY A 68 -1.42 -19.20 -28.06
C GLY A 68 -0.48 -20.40 -28.28
N SER A 69 -0.72 -21.46 -27.53
CA SER A 69 -0.67 -22.80 -28.11
C SER A 69 -1.75 -22.90 -29.21
N ASN A 70 -1.46 -23.59 -30.32
CA ASN A 70 -2.31 -23.68 -31.53
C ASN A 70 -3.81 -23.96 -31.30
N GLU A 71 -4.16 -24.58 -30.17
CA GLU A 71 -5.53 -24.95 -29.81
C GLU A 71 -6.32 -23.75 -29.23
N SER A 72 -5.68 -22.92 -28.40
CA SER A 72 -6.27 -21.70 -27.80
C SER A 72 -6.62 -20.66 -28.86
N THR A 73 -5.75 -20.48 -29.85
CA THR A 73 -5.93 -19.50 -30.93
C THR A 73 -7.11 -19.87 -31.84
N ARG A 74 -7.40 -21.16 -32.03
CA ARG A 74 -8.54 -21.63 -32.83
C ARG A 74 -9.86 -21.42 -32.09
N GLU A 75 -9.96 -21.80 -30.82
CA GLU A 75 -11.17 -21.55 -30.01
C GLU A 75 -11.46 -20.06 -29.86
N THR A 76 -10.43 -19.25 -29.62
CA THR A 76 -10.58 -17.79 -29.47
C THR A 76 -11.08 -17.16 -30.77
N LYS A 77 -10.55 -17.55 -31.93
CA LYS A 77 -11.06 -17.11 -33.25
C LYS A 77 -12.51 -17.50 -33.49
N LEU A 78 -12.91 -18.72 -33.09
CA LEU A 78 -14.30 -19.17 -33.21
C LEU A 78 -15.24 -18.35 -32.34
N LYS A 79 -14.87 -18.07 -31.08
CA LYS A 79 -15.64 -17.21 -30.17
C LYS A 79 -15.75 -15.77 -30.68
N ILE A 80 -14.67 -15.18 -31.17
CA ILE A 80 -14.70 -13.83 -31.77
C ILE A 80 -15.65 -13.80 -32.97
N ASN A 81 -15.57 -14.78 -33.88
CA ASN A 81 -16.46 -14.86 -35.03
C ASN A 81 -17.93 -15.07 -34.64
N ALA A 82 -18.21 -15.79 -33.56
CA ALA A 82 -19.57 -15.94 -33.03
C ALA A 82 -20.12 -14.61 -32.50
N LEU A 83 -19.31 -13.87 -31.72
CA LEU A 83 -19.67 -12.55 -31.18
C LEU A 83 -19.91 -11.52 -32.29
N ILE A 84 -19.07 -11.51 -33.34
CA ILE A 84 -19.27 -10.61 -34.50
C ILE A 84 -20.62 -10.90 -35.19
N ARG A 85 -20.98 -12.17 -35.38
CA ARG A 85 -22.27 -12.54 -35.99
C ARG A 85 -23.47 -12.12 -35.13
N GLU A 86 -23.35 -12.17 -33.81
CA GLU A 86 -24.40 -11.65 -32.91
C GLU A 86 -24.53 -10.13 -33.01
N ILE A 87 -23.41 -9.41 -33.07
CA ILE A 87 -23.40 -7.96 -33.30
C ILE A 87 -24.07 -7.62 -34.63
N ASP A 88 -23.71 -8.31 -35.72
CA ASP A 88 -24.32 -8.09 -37.04
C ASP A 88 -25.84 -8.33 -37.02
N LYS A 89 -26.30 -9.39 -36.34
CA LYS A 89 -27.74 -9.64 -36.15
C LYS A 89 -28.43 -8.51 -35.38
N CYS A 90 -27.80 -8.02 -34.32
CA CYS A 90 -28.34 -6.93 -33.51
C CYS A 90 -28.40 -5.62 -34.30
N ILE A 91 -27.39 -5.33 -35.13
CA ILE A 91 -27.36 -4.18 -36.04
C ILE A 91 -28.51 -4.26 -37.06
N VAL A 92 -28.72 -5.43 -37.68
CA VAL A 92 -29.83 -5.64 -38.62
C VAL A 92 -31.18 -5.41 -37.95
N GLN A 93 -31.38 -5.91 -36.73
CA GLN A 93 -32.62 -5.70 -35.97
C GLN A 93 -32.90 -4.24 -35.58
N ILE A 94 -31.88 -3.37 -35.57
CA ILE A 94 -32.00 -1.93 -35.27
C ILE A 94 -32.19 -1.11 -36.56
N SER A 95 -31.84 -1.68 -37.72
CA SER A 95 -31.92 -1.02 -39.03
C SER A 95 -33.15 -1.40 -39.85
N GLU A 96 -34.00 -2.30 -39.33
CA GLU A 96 -35.43 -2.42 -39.65
C GLU A 96 -36.28 -1.52 -38.73
#